data_AF-A0A4Q7Z853-F1
#
_entry.id   AF-A0A4Q7Z853-F1
#
_cell.length_a   1.000
_cell.length_b   1.000
_cell.length_c   1.000
_cell.angle_alpha   90.00
_cell.angle_beta   90.00
_cell.angle_gamma   90.00
#
_symmetry.space_group_name_H-M   'P 1'
#
loop_
_entity.id
_entity.type
_entity.pdbx_description
1 polymer ?
#
loop_
_entity_poly.entity_id
_entity_poly.type
_entity_poly.pdbx_seq_one_letter_code
_entity_poly.pdbx_strand_id
1 'polypeptide(L)'
;MTAAPLLAGCTLEDLARRSFAELEEVYLGAPEPVSVVSLNGSPKGRMLAVRYLDNGLPHSFIAAIARLGVFPWEGKSFEATADHAGQGSNRIKLLKPTLNLFTFASRIDTSAIDGRRCIVLDYDLPGNPWVVQRIRDELREVSPGLFLGPAMVKVRRGAAETILWFGIDSKPE
;
A
#
# COMPACT_ATOMS: atom_id res chain seq x y z
N MET A 1 13.85 -8.84 -15.26
CA MET A 1 13.35 -10.04 -14.56
C MET A 1 11.94 -10.33 -15.04
N THR A 2 11.62 -11.58 -15.34
CA THR A 2 10.24 -11.99 -15.69
C THR A 2 9.39 -11.97 -14.42
N ALA A 3 8.13 -11.50 -14.51
CA ALA A 3 7.21 -11.50 -13.38
C ALA A 3 7.01 -12.94 -12.85
N ALA A 4 6.99 -13.10 -11.53
CA ALA A 4 6.59 -14.34 -10.89
C ALA A 4 5.06 -14.50 -10.99
N PRO A 5 4.55 -15.74 -11.02
CA PRO A 5 3.12 -15.98 -10.90
C PRO A 5 2.58 -15.48 -9.55
N LEU A 6 1.28 -15.20 -9.50
CA LEU A 6 0.60 -14.85 -8.24
C LEU A 6 0.78 -15.97 -7.19
N LEU A 7 0.98 -15.58 -5.94
CA LEU A 7 1.08 -16.46 -4.79
C LEU A 7 -0.31 -17.08 -4.50
N ALA A 8 -0.54 -18.32 -4.92
CA ALA A 8 -1.81 -18.99 -4.70
C ALA A 8 -2.13 -19.11 -3.20
N GLY A 9 -3.34 -18.69 -2.80
CA GLY A 9 -3.86 -18.84 -1.44
C GLY A 9 -3.22 -17.92 -0.39
N CYS A 10 -2.36 -16.97 -0.77
CA CYS A 10 -1.73 -16.05 0.17
C CYS A 10 -2.76 -15.09 0.81
N THR A 11 -2.61 -14.84 2.10
CA THR A 11 -3.48 -13.95 2.90
C THR A 11 -2.71 -12.75 3.45
N LEU A 12 -3.42 -11.72 3.95
CA LEU A 12 -2.80 -10.63 4.70
C LEU A 12 -1.97 -11.11 5.90
N GLU A 13 -2.40 -12.20 6.53
CA GLU A 13 -1.72 -12.78 7.69
C GLU A 13 -0.41 -13.46 7.28
N ASP A 14 -0.35 -14.09 6.10
CA ASP A 14 0.89 -14.61 5.54
C ASP A 14 1.87 -13.48 5.19
N LEU A 15 1.39 -12.39 4.60
CA LEU A 15 2.22 -11.22 4.31
C LEU A 15 2.73 -10.57 5.60
N ALA A 16 1.90 -10.49 6.66
CA ALA A 16 2.29 -9.87 7.92
C ALA A 16 3.41 -10.63 8.65
N ARG A 17 3.56 -11.94 8.38
CA ARG A 17 4.67 -12.76 8.90
C ARG A 17 6.00 -12.51 8.21
N ARG A 18 6.01 -11.90 7.02
CA ARG A 18 7.24 -11.61 6.29
C ARG A 18 7.99 -10.42 6.90
N SER A 19 9.30 -10.44 6.72
CA SER A 19 10.20 -9.31 6.98
C SER A 19 10.05 -8.23 5.92
N PHE A 20 10.64 -7.06 6.19
CA PHE A 20 10.63 -5.95 5.24
C PHE A 20 11.27 -6.31 3.90
N ALA A 21 12.39 -7.04 3.92
CA ALA A 21 13.09 -7.49 2.71
C ALA A 21 12.31 -8.57 1.95
N GLU A 22 11.71 -9.54 2.65
CA GLU A 22 10.87 -10.55 2.00
C GLU A 22 9.61 -9.95 1.36
N LEU A 23 9.07 -8.85 1.91
CA LEU A 23 7.97 -8.10 1.29
C LEU A 23 8.43 -7.35 0.03
N GLU A 24 9.63 -6.77 0.06
CA GLU A 24 10.23 -6.17 -1.12
C GLU A 24 10.42 -7.20 -2.25
N GLU A 25 10.95 -8.38 -1.94
CA GLU A 25 11.10 -9.48 -2.91
C GLU A 25 9.75 -9.91 -3.51
N VAL A 26 8.70 -10.02 -2.70
CA VAL A 26 7.35 -10.33 -3.18
C VAL A 26 6.82 -9.25 -4.11
N TYR A 27 7.01 -7.97 -3.75
CA TYR A 27 6.58 -6.84 -4.58
C TYR A 27 7.32 -6.77 -5.92
N LEU A 28 8.64 -6.98 -5.91
CA LEU A 28 9.48 -7.03 -7.10
C LEU A 28 9.11 -8.21 -8.01
N GLY A 29 8.70 -9.34 -7.42
CA GLY A 29 8.23 -10.51 -8.15
C GLY A 29 6.83 -10.34 -8.76
N ALA A 30 6.00 -9.45 -8.24
CA ALA A 30 4.59 -9.34 -8.62
C ALA A 30 4.39 -8.99 -10.12
N PRO A 31 3.29 -9.45 -10.75
CA PRO A 31 2.93 -9.05 -12.10
C PRO A 31 2.61 -7.56 -12.21
N GLU A 32 2.71 -7.05 -13.44
CA GLU A 32 2.28 -5.68 -13.73
C GLU A 32 0.75 -5.59 -13.71
N PRO A 33 0.16 -4.55 -13.09
CA PRO A 33 -1.27 -4.40 -13.04
C PRO A 33 -1.83 -4.06 -14.42
N VAL A 34 -2.99 -4.62 -14.72
CA VAL A 34 -3.72 -4.35 -15.96
C VAL A 34 -4.87 -3.36 -15.78
N SER A 35 -5.38 -3.20 -14.55
CA SER A 35 -6.50 -2.30 -14.26
C SER A 35 -6.48 -1.85 -12.79
N VAL A 36 -7.08 -0.71 -12.49
CA VAL A 36 -7.36 -0.26 -11.11
C VAL A 36 -8.73 -0.73 -10.60
N VAL A 37 -9.60 -1.24 -11.49
CA VAL A 37 -10.99 -1.63 -11.17
C VAL A 37 -11.05 -2.76 -10.14
N SER A 38 -10.05 -3.64 -10.09
CA SER A 38 -9.93 -4.74 -9.12
C SER A 38 -9.81 -4.30 -7.66
N LEU A 39 -9.59 -3.00 -7.41
CA LEU A 39 -9.52 -2.41 -6.07
C LEU A 39 -10.84 -1.76 -5.61
N ASN A 40 -11.83 -1.62 -6.51
CA ASN A 40 -13.05 -0.85 -6.24
C ASN A 40 -13.75 -1.26 -4.94
N GLY A 41 -14.31 -0.26 -4.26
CA GLY A 41 -15.03 -0.45 -3.00
C GLY A 41 -14.21 0.00 -1.81
N SER A 42 -14.30 -0.74 -0.70
CA SER A 42 -13.67 -0.39 0.58
C SER A 42 -12.92 -1.58 1.17
N PRO A 43 -11.89 -2.09 0.46
CA PRO A 43 -11.15 -3.27 0.90
C PRO A 43 -10.45 -3.06 2.26
N LYS A 44 -10.19 -4.17 2.95
CA LYS A 44 -9.48 -4.17 4.24
C LYS A 44 -7.99 -3.92 4.00
N GLY A 45 -7.40 -3.04 4.80
CA GLY A 45 -5.96 -2.78 4.79
C GLY A 45 -5.27 -3.28 6.05
N ARG A 46 -3.97 -3.58 5.94
CA ARG A 46 -3.11 -3.88 7.10
C ARG A 46 -1.68 -3.38 6.89
N MET A 47 -1.12 -2.70 7.89
CA MET A 47 0.31 -2.42 7.92
C MET A 47 1.09 -3.71 8.19
N LEU A 48 2.12 -3.99 7.39
CA LEU A 48 2.82 -5.27 7.41
C LEU A 48 4.22 -5.15 8.05
N ALA A 49 5.00 -4.15 7.63
CA ALA A 49 6.34 -3.89 8.14
C ALA A 49 6.69 -2.40 8.02
N VAL A 50 7.59 -1.90 8.87
CA VAL A 50 8.06 -0.50 8.87
C VAL A 50 9.59 -0.50 8.85
N ARG A 51 10.22 0.30 7.98
CA ARG A 51 11.68 0.28 7.71
C ARG A 51 12.51 0.97 8.79
N TYR A 52 11.96 2.03 9.42
CA TYR A 52 12.70 2.90 10.32
C TYR A 52 11.82 3.39 11.47
N LEU A 53 11.89 2.70 12.60
CA LEU A 53 11.68 3.29 13.91
C LEU A 53 12.92 2.97 14.75
N ASP A 54 14.04 3.52 14.30
CA ASP A 54 15.41 3.22 14.73
C ASP A 54 16.00 4.31 15.65
N ASN A 55 15.17 5.07 16.35
CA ASN A 55 15.61 5.99 17.41
C ASN A 55 15.55 5.33 18.80
N GLY A 56 16.14 4.14 18.92
CA GLY A 56 16.48 3.52 20.21
C GLY A 56 15.43 2.58 20.84
N LEU A 57 14.37 2.20 20.11
CA LEU A 57 13.46 1.13 20.53
C LEU A 57 13.78 -0.15 19.75
N PRO A 58 13.77 -1.34 20.38
CA PRO A 58 14.07 -2.57 19.68
C PRO A 58 13.07 -2.75 18.53
N HIS A 59 13.61 -2.92 17.32
CA HIS A 59 12.92 -3.17 16.04
C HIS A 59 11.73 -4.15 16.17
N SER A 60 11.76 -5.05 17.15
CA SER A 60 10.70 -6.02 17.46
C SER A 60 9.40 -5.41 17.97
N PHE A 61 9.42 -4.36 18.81
CA PHE A 61 8.22 -3.88 19.51
C PHE A 61 7.28 -3.10 18.57
N ILE A 62 7.86 -2.33 17.67
CA ILE A 62 7.11 -1.50 16.72
C ILE A 62 6.66 -2.32 15.51
N ALA A 63 7.50 -3.22 15.02
CA ALA A 63 7.07 -4.21 14.05
C ALA A 63 5.92 -5.06 14.63
N ALA A 64 5.95 -5.38 15.93
CA ALA A 64 4.83 -6.04 16.61
C ALA A 64 3.57 -5.14 16.64
N ILE A 65 3.67 -3.84 16.98
CA ILE A 65 2.52 -2.92 16.99
C ILE A 65 1.91 -2.72 15.58
N ALA A 66 2.75 -2.57 14.55
CA ALA A 66 2.28 -2.50 13.17
C ALA A 66 1.54 -3.79 12.76
N ARG A 67 2.05 -4.96 13.18
CA ARG A 67 1.44 -6.27 12.94
C ARG A 67 0.16 -6.52 13.74
N LEU A 68 0.01 -5.90 14.92
CA LEU A 68 -1.11 -6.13 15.84
C LEU A 68 -2.44 -5.53 15.36
N GLY A 69 -2.48 -4.81 14.23
CA GLY A 69 -3.74 -4.26 13.68
C GLY A 69 -4.41 -3.21 14.57
N VAL A 70 -3.69 -2.71 15.58
CA VAL A 70 -4.13 -1.65 16.51
C VAL A 70 -3.94 -0.25 15.94
N PHE A 71 -3.26 -0.13 14.80
CA PHE A 71 -3.25 1.13 14.06
C PHE A 71 -4.67 1.36 13.50
N PRO A 72 -5.29 2.53 13.70
CA PRO A 72 -6.70 2.74 13.40
C PRO A 72 -7.02 2.83 11.91
N TRP A 73 -6.12 2.37 11.05
CA TRP A 73 -6.33 2.33 9.61
C TRP A 73 -7.05 1.05 9.22
N GLU A 74 -8.24 1.20 8.65
CA GLU A 74 -9.10 0.09 8.22
C GLU A 74 -8.81 -0.34 6.77
N GLY A 75 -8.10 0.51 6.04
CA GLY A 75 -7.78 0.32 4.63
C GLY A 75 -8.02 1.59 3.83
N LYS A 76 -8.35 1.42 2.56
CA LYS A 76 -8.65 2.53 1.64
C LYS A 76 -10.01 2.31 1.00
N SER A 77 -10.61 3.39 0.51
CA SER A 77 -11.67 3.33 -0.47
C SER A 77 -11.09 3.57 -1.85
N PHE A 78 -11.66 2.92 -2.86
CA PHE A 78 -11.28 3.10 -4.26
C PHE A 78 -12.52 3.22 -5.13
N GLU A 79 -12.44 4.14 -6.07
CA GLU A 79 -13.44 4.38 -7.10
C GLU A 79 -12.72 4.61 -8.43
N ALA A 80 -12.76 3.61 -9.31
CA ALA A 80 -12.24 3.69 -10.66
C ALA A 80 -13.13 4.61 -11.50
N THR A 81 -12.51 5.59 -12.16
CA THR A 81 -13.17 6.46 -13.15
C THR A 81 -12.89 5.98 -14.58
N ALA A 82 -11.86 5.14 -14.77
CA ALA A 82 -11.53 4.42 -15.98
C ALA A 82 -10.71 3.15 -15.63
N ASP A 83 -10.38 2.32 -16.61
CA ASP A 83 -9.59 1.09 -16.38
C ASP A 83 -8.21 1.36 -15.76
N HIS A 84 -7.59 2.50 -16.06
CA HIS A 84 -6.25 2.83 -15.58
C HIS A 84 -6.21 4.07 -14.70
N ALA A 85 -7.36 4.56 -14.24
CA ALA A 85 -7.46 5.78 -13.44
C ALA A 85 -8.64 5.72 -12.46
N GLY A 86 -8.48 6.38 -11.32
CA GLY A 86 -9.51 6.48 -10.31
C GLY A 86 -9.11 7.41 -9.17
N GLN A 87 -9.84 7.31 -8.08
CA GLN A 87 -9.63 8.08 -6.87
C GLN A 87 -9.93 7.24 -5.63
N GLY A 88 -9.57 7.76 -4.47
CA GLY A 88 -9.82 7.09 -3.22
C GLY A 88 -9.43 7.91 -2.01
N SER A 89 -9.57 7.30 -0.84
CA SER A 89 -9.17 7.89 0.44
C SER A 89 -8.75 6.82 1.45
N ASN A 90 -8.00 7.19 2.47
CA ASN A 90 -7.72 6.30 3.60
C ASN A 90 -8.90 6.27 4.56
N ARG A 91 -9.28 5.07 5.01
CA ARG A 91 -10.36 4.84 5.96
C ARG A 91 -9.77 4.69 7.35
N ILE A 92 -10.11 5.62 8.25
CA ILE A 92 -9.51 5.76 9.57
C ILE A 92 -10.59 5.60 10.65
N LYS A 93 -10.47 4.55 11.45
CA LYS A 93 -11.38 4.14 12.51
C LYS A 93 -10.88 4.58 13.89
N LEU A 94 -10.85 5.90 14.14
CA LEU A 94 -10.60 6.44 15.48
C LEU A 94 -11.89 6.52 16.33
N LEU A 95 -13.01 6.89 15.70
CA LEU A 95 -14.33 7.06 16.32
C LEU A 95 -15.39 6.50 15.36
N LYS A 96 -16.64 6.34 15.82
CA LYS A 96 -17.78 6.07 14.91
C LYS A 96 -18.40 7.42 14.50
N PRO A 97 -18.57 7.73 13.20
CA PRO A 97 -18.28 6.88 12.02
C PRO A 97 -16.80 6.87 11.61
N THR A 98 -16.40 5.84 10.83
CA THR A 98 -15.08 5.77 10.17
C THR A 98 -14.88 7.02 9.30
N LEU A 99 -13.73 7.68 9.44
CA LEU A 99 -13.40 8.88 8.69
C LEU A 99 -12.67 8.53 7.40
N ASN A 100 -13.06 9.19 6.30
CA ASN A 100 -12.34 9.15 5.04
C ASN A 100 -11.38 10.35 4.99
N LEU A 101 -10.09 10.09 5.13
CA LEU A 101 -9.03 11.10 5.18
C LEU A 101 -7.99 10.84 4.10
N PHE A 102 -7.23 11.87 3.74
CA PHE A 102 -6.11 11.77 2.81
C PHE A 102 -6.53 11.18 1.46
N THR A 103 -7.18 12.00 0.65
CA THR A 103 -7.62 11.61 -0.69
C THR A 103 -6.42 11.38 -1.60
N PHE A 104 -6.58 10.52 -2.59
CA PHE A 104 -5.56 10.26 -3.59
C PHE A 104 -6.18 10.01 -4.96
N ALA A 105 -5.40 10.28 -6.01
CA ALA A 105 -5.69 9.81 -7.36
C ALA A 105 -4.98 8.47 -7.57
N SER A 106 -5.68 7.46 -8.10
CA SER A 106 -5.08 6.19 -8.51
C SER A 106 -4.85 6.18 -10.01
N ARG A 107 -3.72 5.61 -10.44
CA ARG A 107 -3.41 5.41 -11.87
C ARG A 107 -2.42 4.28 -12.06
N ILE A 108 -2.32 3.74 -13.27
CA ILE A 108 -1.20 2.86 -13.62
C ILE A 108 -0.04 3.70 -14.13
N ASP A 109 1.13 3.58 -13.49
CA ASP A 109 2.34 4.33 -13.81
C ASP A 109 3.59 3.52 -13.45
N THR A 110 4.77 4.10 -13.69
CA THR A 110 6.09 3.52 -13.42
C THR A 110 6.37 3.48 -11.92
N SER A 111 6.81 2.33 -11.40
CA SER A 111 7.24 2.17 -10.01
C SER A 111 8.55 2.91 -9.74
N ALA A 112 8.63 3.56 -8.57
CA ALA A 112 9.84 4.20 -8.08
C ALA A 112 10.89 3.18 -7.57
N ILE A 113 10.51 1.92 -7.38
CA ILE A 113 11.39 0.86 -6.88
C ILE A 113 12.13 0.17 -8.05
N ASP A 114 11.42 -0.24 -9.10
CA ASP A 114 11.98 -1.10 -10.16
C ASP A 114 11.72 -0.63 -11.59
N GLY A 115 11.03 0.51 -11.77
CA GLY A 115 10.70 1.03 -13.09
C GLY A 115 9.64 0.23 -13.87
N ARG A 116 9.05 -0.82 -13.29
CA ARG A 116 7.95 -1.59 -13.91
C ARG A 116 6.60 -0.98 -13.56
N ARG A 117 5.55 -1.35 -14.29
CA ARG A 117 4.21 -0.80 -14.04
C ARG A 117 3.69 -1.19 -12.64
N CYS A 118 3.03 -0.25 -11.99
CA CYS A 118 2.34 -0.42 -10.72
C CYS A 118 1.11 0.49 -10.68
N ILE A 119 0.20 0.26 -9.72
CA ILE A 119 -0.85 1.23 -9.41
C ILE A 119 -0.25 2.23 -8.45
N VAL A 120 -0.16 3.50 -8.84
CA VAL A 120 0.31 4.59 -7.99
C VAL A 120 -0.88 5.26 -7.34
N LEU A 121 -0.80 5.51 -6.04
CA LEU A 121 -1.73 6.39 -5.32
C LEU A 121 -1.01 7.72 -5.06
N ASP A 122 -1.46 8.77 -5.73
CA ASP A 122 -0.87 10.10 -5.62
C ASP A 122 -1.65 10.97 -4.65
N TYR A 123 -0.96 11.35 -3.58
CA TYR A 123 -1.48 12.21 -2.52
C TYR A 123 -1.17 13.70 -2.74
N ASP A 124 -0.45 14.05 -3.81
CA ASP A 124 -0.13 15.44 -4.15
C ASP A 124 -1.35 16.18 -4.73
N LEU A 125 -2.36 16.33 -3.88
CA LEU A 125 -3.63 16.94 -4.19
C LEU A 125 -3.88 18.13 -3.25
N PRO A 126 -4.56 19.17 -3.76
CA PRO A 126 -5.09 20.23 -2.90
C PRO A 126 -5.95 19.64 -1.78
N GLY A 127 -5.80 20.16 -0.55
CA GLY A 127 -6.54 19.71 0.63
C GLY A 127 -5.82 18.68 1.49
N ASN A 128 -4.82 17.97 0.96
CA ASN A 128 -3.95 17.14 1.78
C ASN A 128 -2.91 17.98 2.53
N PRO A 129 -2.57 17.65 3.79
CA PRO A 129 -1.43 18.26 4.47
C PRO A 129 -0.14 18.05 3.69
N TRP A 130 0.80 19.01 3.73
CA TRP A 130 2.07 18.92 3.00
C TRP A 130 2.84 17.62 3.24
N VAL A 131 2.85 17.11 4.47
CA VAL A 131 3.51 15.82 4.79
C VAL A 131 2.87 14.64 4.05
N VAL A 132 1.55 14.67 3.82
CA VAL A 132 0.79 13.65 3.10
C VAL A 132 1.00 13.77 1.59
N GLN A 133 1.08 14.99 1.06
CA GLN A 133 1.40 15.24 -0.36
C GLN A 133 2.76 14.65 -0.77
N ARG A 134 3.67 14.52 0.20
CA ARG A 134 4.98 13.88 0.02
C ARG A 134 4.94 12.36 0.08
N ILE A 135 3.81 11.76 0.41
CA ILE A 135 3.64 10.31 0.37
C ILE A 135 3.36 9.87 -1.06
N ARG A 136 3.96 8.75 -1.43
CA ARG A 136 3.67 7.99 -2.64
C ARG A 136 3.43 6.56 -2.22
N ASP A 137 2.24 6.06 -2.50
CA ASP A 137 1.98 4.63 -2.37
C ASP A 137 2.00 3.98 -3.74
N GLU A 138 2.42 2.73 -3.79
CA GLU A 138 2.28 1.88 -4.96
C GLU A 138 1.53 0.61 -4.58
N LEU A 139 0.96 -0.09 -5.56
CA LEU A 139 0.28 -1.36 -5.37
C LEU A 139 0.55 -2.29 -6.56
N ARG A 140 0.76 -3.56 -6.23
CA ARG A 140 0.68 -4.69 -7.17
C ARG A 140 -0.11 -5.82 -6.54
N GLU A 141 -0.84 -6.55 -7.37
CA GLU A 141 -1.52 -7.76 -6.96
C GLU A 141 -0.50 -8.88 -6.78
N VAL A 142 -0.49 -9.51 -5.60
CA VAL A 142 0.46 -10.58 -5.25
C VAL A 142 -0.20 -11.93 -5.09
N SER A 143 -1.52 -11.94 -4.90
CA SER A 143 -2.42 -13.10 -4.92
C SER A 143 -3.77 -12.60 -5.44
N PRO A 144 -4.64 -13.44 -6.04
CA PRO A 144 -5.97 -13.00 -6.48
C PRO A 144 -6.72 -12.23 -5.38
N GLY A 145 -7.06 -10.97 -5.63
CA GLY A 145 -7.73 -10.05 -4.70
C GLY A 145 -6.86 -9.53 -3.54
N LEU A 146 -5.55 -9.78 -3.52
CA LEU A 146 -4.64 -9.33 -2.47
C LEU A 146 -3.49 -8.52 -3.08
N PHE A 147 -3.39 -7.27 -2.63
CA PHE A 147 -2.42 -6.30 -3.10
C PHE A 147 -1.38 -6.01 -2.03
N LEU A 148 -0.13 -5.84 -2.45
CA LEU A 148 0.99 -5.40 -1.62
C LEU A 148 1.47 -4.04 -2.13
N GLY A 149 1.72 -3.14 -1.20
CA GLY A 149 2.18 -1.80 -1.51
C GLY A 149 3.25 -1.27 -0.58
N PRO A 150 4.30 -0.64 -1.13
CA PRO A 150 5.16 0.25 -0.37
C PRO A 150 4.43 1.58 -0.16
N ALA A 151 4.49 2.13 1.05
CA ALA A 151 4.30 3.56 1.26
C ALA A 151 5.68 4.21 1.38
N MET A 152 5.89 5.24 0.58
CA MET A 152 7.19 5.89 0.41
C MET A 152 7.10 7.38 0.65
N VAL A 153 8.20 7.96 1.10
CA VAL A 153 8.37 9.42 1.16
C VAL A 153 9.13 9.87 -0.10
N LYS A 154 8.56 10.84 -0.82
CA LYS A 154 9.24 11.56 -1.91
C LYS A 154 10.46 12.29 -1.35
N VAL A 155 11.65 11.87 -1.77
CA VAL A 155 12.93 12.53 -1.43
C VAL A 155 13.39 13.44 -2.58
N ARG A 156 14.47 14.21 -2.36
CA ARG A 156 14.99 15.12 -3.38
C ARG A 156 15.47 14.35 -4.61
N ARG A 157 15.37 14.96 -5.80
CA ARG A 157 15.75 14.41 -7.12
C ARG A 157 14.85 13.29 -7.66
N GLY A 158 13.60 13.22 -7.24
CA GLY A 158 12.60 12.28 -7.81
C GLY A 158 12.71 10.86 -7.29
N ALA A 159 13.65 10.57 -6.38
CA ALA A 159 13.69 9.30 -5.68
C ALA A 159 12.59 9.22 -4.60
N ALA A 160 12.23 7.99 -4.21
CA ALA A 160 11.30 7.73 -3.12
C ALA A 160 11.91 6.67 -2.18
N GLU A 161 11.70 6.82 -0.89
CA GLU A 161 12.20 5.89 0.12
C GLU A 161 11.04 5.17 0.79
N THR A 162 11.02 3.84 0.71
CA THR A 162 10.00 3.00 1.37
C THR A 162 10.12 3.10 2.88
N ILE A 163 9.08 3.60 3.54
CA ILE A 163 9.02 3.73 4.99
C ILE A 163 8.24 2.57 5.63
N LEU A 164 7.28 1.98 4.91
CA LEU A 164 6.51 0.82 5.36
C LEU A 164 5.95 0.04 4.18
N TRP A 165 5.57 -1.20 4.45
CA TRP A 165 4.77 -2.05 3.58
C TRP A 165 3.36 -2.20 4.15
N PHE A 166 2.37 -2.19 3.28
CA PHE A 166 0.98 -2.45 3.62
C PHE A 166 0.35 -3.43 2.63
N GLY A 167 -0.66 -4.15 3.09
CA GLY A 167 -1.50 -5.00 2.24
C GLY A 167 -2.91 -4.46 2.13
N ILE A 168 -3.57 -4.76 1.00
CA ILE A 168 -5.00 -4.49 0.76
C ILE A 168 -5.65 -5.79 0.29
N ASP A 169 -6.66 -6.25 1.03
CA ASP A 169 -7.46 -7.43 0.71
C ASP A 169 -8.81 -7.00 0.15
N SER A 170 -8.97 -7.15 -1.16
CA SER A 170 -10.20 -6.92 -1.92
C SER A 170 -10.95 -8.20 -2.26
N LYS A 171 -10.55 -9.35 -1.69
CA LYS A 171 -11.31 -10.58 -1.82
C LYS A 171 -12.72 -10.38 -1.23
N PRO A 172 -13.77 -10.93 -1.86
CA PRO A 172 -15.09 -10.96 -1.25
C PRO A 172 -15.04 -11.76 0.05
N GLU A 173 -15.71 -11.26 1.10
CA GLU A 173 -15.89 -11.97 2.37
C GLU A 173 -16.79 -13.21 2.24
#